data_AF-A0A7S1HMS3-F1
#
_entry.id   AF-A0A7S1HMS3-F1
#
_cell.length_a   1.000
_cell.length_b   1.000
_cell.length_c   1.000
_cell.angle_alpha   90.00
_cell.angle_beta   90.00
_cell.angle_gamma   90.00
#
_symmetry.space_group_name_H-M   'P 1'
#
loop_
_entity.id
_entity.type
_entity.pdbx_description
1 polymer ?
#
loop_
_entity_poly.entity_id
_entity_poly.type
_entity_poly.pdbx_seq_one_letter_code
_entity_poly.pdbx_strand_id
1 'polypeptide(L)'
;AAMLAKGAVAKPEDAVAPGDAIKDPYVLEFLDLKDEYSESDLEAALIRRLEDFLLELGEGFTFIGRQRRLRIDQTWYRVDLLLFHRKLRCLVIIDLKLGSLTHADVGQMHMYCNYAKEHWAYPEENPPVGLILCADKGLALARYALEGLPTKVMAANYRMVLPDTDVLQKELESTRLLLESRGTIRPKTWKR
;
A
#
# COMPACT_ATOMS: atom_id res chain seq x y z
N ALA A 1 19.18 29.58 -22.16
CA ALA A 1 18.33 29.05 -21.08
C ALA A 1 16.85 28.97 -21.51
N ALA A 2 16.51 28.16 -22.53
CA ALA A 2 15.12 28.04 -23.03
C ALA A 2 14.80 26.64 -23.61
N MET A 3 15.47 25.58 -23.14
CA MET A 3 15.39 24.23 -23.73
C MET A 3 14.86 23.15 -22.75
N LEU A 4 14.25 23.53 -21.62
CA LEU A 4 13.74 22.58 -20.61
C LEU A 4 12.28 22.83 -20.19
N ALA A 5 11.45 23.41 -21.07
CA ALA A 5 10.06 23.75 -20.73
C ALA A 5 9.00 22.89 -21.44
N LYS A 6 9.39 21.81 -22.15
CA LYS A 6 8.45 21.03 -22.99
C LYS A 6 8.27 19.55 -22.60
N GLY A 7 8.68 19.14 -21.41
CA GLY A 7 8.47 17.77 -20.91
C GLY A 7 7.50 17.63 -19.73
N ALA A 8 6.95 18.72 -19.20
CA ALA A 8 6.33 18.75 -17.86
C ALA A 8 4.80 18.62 -17.85
N VAL A 9 4.17 18.20 -18.94
CA VAL A 9 2.71 17.98 -18.95
C VAL A 9 2.47 16.48 -18.91
N ALA A 10 2.23 15.96 -17.69
CA ALA A 10 1.79 14.59 -17.49
C ALA A 10 0.51 14.35 -18.29
N LYS A 11 0.52 13.34 -19.15
CA LYS A 11 -0.67 12.96 -19.90
C LYS A 11 -1.58 12.11 -19.00
N PRO A 12 -2.91 12.09 -19.23
CA PRO A 12 -3.82 11.25 -18.43
C PRO A 12 -3.48 9.75 -18.49
N GLU A 13 -2.78 9.32 -19.53
CA GLU A 13 -2.23 7.96 -19.71
C GLU A 13 -0.96 7.66 -18.87
N ASP A 14 -0.31 8.67 -18.29
CA ASP A 14 0.82 8.51 -17.35
C ASP A 14 0.35 8.39 -15.88
N ALA A 15 -0.95 8.52 -15.62
CA ALA A 15 -1.51 8.50 -14.28
C ALA A 15 -1.58 7.06 -13.73
N VAL A 16 -0.56 6.67 -12.97
CA VAL A 16 -0.58 5.40 -12.23
C VAL A 16 -1.57 5.52 -11.08
N ALA A 17 -2.65 4.73 -11.08
CA ALA A 17 -3.52 4.66 -9.93
C ALA A 17 -2.80 3.89 -8.82
N PRO A 18 -2.93 4.26 -7.53
CA PRO A 18 -2.27 3.50 -6.46
C PRO A 18 -2.65 2.01 -6.38
N GLY A 19 -3.77 1.61 -7.00
CA GLY A 19 -4.16 0.20 -7.17
C GLY A 19 -3.23 -0.60 -8.07
N ASP A 20 -2.60 0.07 -9.05
CA ASP A 20 -1.75 -0.55 -10.06
C ASP A 20 -0.27 -0.53 -9.64
N ALA A 21 0.07 0.27 -8.62
CA ALA A 21 1.44 0.40 -8.10
C ALA A 21 1.75 -0.53 -6.92
N ILE A 22 0.72 -1.03 -6.23
CA ILE A 22 0.84 -1.85 -5.02
C ILE A 22 0.63 -3.31 -5.41
N LYS A 23 1.57 -4.19 -5.05
CA LYS A 23 1.41 -5.63 -5.26
C LYS A 23 0.47 -6.22 -4.20
N ASP A 24 -0.31 -7.23 -4.58
CA ASP A 24 -1.10 -8.04 -3.66
C ASP A 24 -1.19 -9.47 -4.21
N PRO A 25 -0.70 -10.50 -3.49
CA PRO A 25 0.01 -10.43 -2.20
C PRO A 25 1.52 -10.11 -2.35
N TYR A 26 2.15 -9.65 -1.28
CA TYR A 26 3.62 -9.56 -1.15
C TYR A 26 4.23 -10.88 -0.68
N VAL A 27 5.37 -11.30 -1.23
CA VAL A 27 6.08 -12.52 -0.80
C VAL A 27 7.33 -12.14 0.01
N LEU A 28 7.28 -12.36 1.32
CA LEU A 28 8.30 -11.94 2.30
C LEU A 28 9.18 -13.10 2.81
N GLU A 29 9.41 -14.13 2.00
CA GLU A 29 10.19 -15.32 2.37
C GLU A 29 11.65 -15.01 2.77
N PHE A 30 12.20 -13.91 2.24
CA PHE A 30 13.54 -13.43 2.58
C PHE A 30 13.72 -13.09 4.07
N LEU A 31 12.64 -12.96 4.84
CA LEU A 31 12.70 -12.60 6.26
C LEU A 31 13.20 -13.74 7.16
N ASP A 32 13.09 -15.00 6.73
CA ASP A 32 13.54 -16.20 7.47
C ASP A 32 13.09 -16.19 8.95
N LEU A 33 11.81 -15.88 9.17
CA LEU A 33 11.20 -15.83 10.50
C LEU A 33 10.74 -17.23 10.95
N LYS A 34 10.89 -17.51 12.24
CA LYS A 34 10.37 -18.72 12.89
C LYS A 34 8.84 -18.70 12.96
N ASP A 35 8.22 -19.86 13.19
CA ASP A 35 6.75 -20.03 13.18
C ASP A 35 6.00 -19.15 14.19
N GLU A 36 6.61 -18.78 15.32
CA GLU A 36 6.05 -17.83 16.30
C GLU A 36 6.85 -16.51 16.29
N TYR A 37 6.18 -15.41 15.93
CA TYR A 37 6.76 -14.07 15.88
C TYR A 37 5.71 -13.00 16.19
N SER A 38 6.14 -11.87 16.75
CA SER A 38 5.29 -10.69 17.00
C SER A 38 5.31 -9.68 15.84
N GLU A 39 4.40 -8.70 15.84
CA GLU A 39 4.43 -7.58 14.88
C GLU A 39 5.77 -6.84 14.95
N SER A 40 6.31 -6.67 16.16
CA SER A 40 7.63 -6.07 16.38
C SER A 40 8.77 -6.92 15.81
N ASP A 41 8.66 -8.25 15.85
CA ASP A 41 9.65 -9.15 15.25
C ASP A 41 9.62 -9.10 13.72
N LEU A 42 8.41 -9.08 13.14
CA LEU A 42 8.19 -8.91 11.70
C LEU A 42 8.78 -7.58 11.22
N GLU A 43 8.47 -6.50 11.93
CA GLU A 43 8.97 -5.17 11.64
C GLU A 43 10.51 -5.12 11.74
N ALA A 44 11.08 -5.70 12.80
CA ALA A 44 12.53 -5.78 12.95
C ALA A 44 13.20 -6.58 11.82
N ALA A 45 12.58 -7.68 11.39
CA ALA A 45 13.09 -8.48 10.28
C ALA A 45 13.02 -7.72 8.95
N LEU A 46 11.89 -7.06 8.65
CA LEU A 46 11.73 -6.20 7.48
C LEU A 46 12.79 -5.12 7.41
N ILE A 47 13.13 -4.52 8.55
CA ILE A 47 14.17 -3.48 8.59
C ILE A 47 15.58 -4.06 8.42
N ARG A 48 15.87 -5.22 8.99
CA ARG A 48 17.16 -5.90 8.75
C ARG A 48 17.35 -6.26 7.27
N ARG A 49 16.25 -6.49 6.57
CA ARG A 49 16.17 -6.86 5.15
C ARG A 49 15.52 -5.74 4.31
N LEU A 50 15.74 -4.48 4.68
CA LEU A 50 15.03 -3.34 4.08
C LEU A 50 15.26 -3.24 2.57
N GLU A 51 16.45 -3.60 2.10
CA GLU A 51 16.76 -3.66 0.66
C GLU A 51 15.86 -4.66 -0.06
N ASP A 52 15.82 -5.91 0.41
CA ASP A 52 14.98 -6.98 -0.16
C ASP A 52 13.49 -6.62 -0.07
N PHE A 53 13.06 -6.01 1.04
CA PHE A 53 11.69 -5.54 1.20
C PHE A 53 11.33 -4.44 0.20
N LEU A 54 12.20 -3.45 -0.02
CA LEU A 54 11.96 -2.41 -1.01
C LEU A 54 11.91 -2.98 -2.44
N LEU A 55 12.75 -3.96 -2.76
CA LEU A 55 12.68 -4.68 -4.03
C LEU A 55 11.36 -5.42 -4.20
N GLU A 56 10.85 -6.03 -3.13
CA GLU A 56 9.56 -6.72 -3.15
C GLU A 56 8.36 -5.75 -3.21
N LEU A 57 8.44 -4.59 -2.57
CA LEU A 57 7.42 -3.53 -2.73
C LEU A 57 7.32 -3.06 -4.18
N GLY A 58 8.46 -3.04 -4.89
CA GLY A 58 8.54 -2.70 -6.31
C GLY A 58 9.20 -1.36 -6.59
N GLU A 59 9.17 -0.96 -7.86
CA GLU A 59 9.89 0.24 -8.31
C GLU A 59 9.27 1.53 -7.78
N GLY A 60 10.12 2.42 -7.24
CA GLY A 60 9.74 3.79 -6.91
C GLY A 60 9.47 4.03 -5.43
N PHE A 61 9.48 3.01 -4.59
CA PHE A 61 9.49 3.17 -3.14
C PHE A 61 10.83 3.72 -2.65
N THR A 62 10.79 4.61 -1.68
CA THR A 62 11.96 5.19 -1.03
C THR A 62 11.71 5.23 0.47
N PHE A 63 12.64 4.69 1.25
CA PHE A 63 12.50 4.67 2.71
C PHE A 63 12.69 6.07 3.31
N ILE A 64 11.71 6.52 4.10
CA ILE A 64 11.81 7.76 4.88
C ILE A 64 12.13 7.44 6.34
N GLY A 65 11.43 6.48 6.94
CA GLY A 65 11.65 6.13 8.33
C GLY A 65 10.76 4.99 8.82
N ARG A 66 11.01 4.57 10.06
CA ARG A 66 10.24 3.55 10.76
C ARG A 66 9.77 4.07 12.11
N GLN A 67 8.73 3.44 12.65
CA GLN A 67 8.24 3.67 14.00
C GLN A 67 7.99 5.17 14.28
N ARG A 68 7.51 5.87 13.25
CA ARG A 68 7.36 7.32 13.25
C ARG A 68 6.23 7.68 14.21
N ARG A 69 6.56 8.47 15.22
CA ARG A 69 5.58 8.91 16.21
C ARG A 69 4.81 10.12 15.70
N LEU A 70 3.51 10.11 15.92
CA LEU A 70 2.66 11.29 15.82
C LEU A 70 1.89 11.45 17.13
N ARG A 71 1.54 12.69 17.44
CA ARG A 71 0.78 13.02 18.64
C ARG A 71 -0.46 13.79 18.23
N ILE A 72 -1.60 13.35 18.75
CA ILE A 72 -2.87 14.05 18.64
C ILE A 72 -3.35 14.22 20.08
N ASP A 73 -3.54 15.47 20.49
CA ASP A 73 -3.81 15.86 21.87
C ASP A 73 -2.79 15.26 22.87
N GLN A 74 -3.24 14.37 23.76
CA GLN A 74 -2.42 13.70 24.76
C GLN A 74 -2.06 12.26 24.37
N THR A 75 -2.46 11.81 23.18
CA THR A 75 -2.27 10.43 22.73
C THR A 75 -1.12 10.34 21.74
N TRP A 76 -0.21 9.41 22.00
CA TRP A 76 0.86 9.07 21.08
C TRP A 76 0.43 7.88 20.22
N TYR A 77 0.66 8.02 18.92
CA TYR A 77 0.50 6.96 17.94
C TYR A 77 1.82 6.71 17.24
N ARG A 78 1.92 5.55 16.58
CA ARG A 78 3.14 5.09 15.93
C ARG A 78 2.78 4.46 14.59
N VAL A 79 3.42 4.95 13.54
CA VAL A 79 3.37 4.37 12.20
C VAL A 79 4.54 3.41 12.05
N ASP A 80 4.29 2.19 11.58
CA ASP A 80 5.35 1.19 11.46
C ASP A 80 6.42 1.57 10.45
N LEU A 81 6.01 1.85 9.21
CA LEU A 81 6.93 2.31 8.17
C LEU A 81 6.36 3.53 7.43
N LEU A 82 7.24 4.46 7.11
CA LEU A 82 6.95 5.62 6.28
C LEU A 82 7.86 5.58 5.07
N LEU A 83 7.25 5.49 3.89
CA LEU A 83 7.93 5.50 2.60
C LEU A 83 7.45 6.67 1.75
N PHE A 84 8.15 6.94 0.67
CA PHE A 84 7.72 7.81 -0.42
C PHE A 84 7.62 6.99 -1.71
N HIS A 85 6.60 7.25 -2.52
CA HIS A 85 6.49 6.66 -3.85
C HIS A 85 6.77 7.69 -4.93
N ARG A 86 7.86 7.51 -5.69
CA ARG A 86 8.38 8.49 -6.66
C ARG A 86 7.42 8.81 -7.82
N LYS A 87 6.80 7.80 -8.43
CA LYS A 87 5.83 8.02 -9.54
C LYS A 87 4.53 8.66 -9.05
N LEU A 88 3.96 8.13 -7.95
CA LEU A 88 2.76 8.69 -7.32
C LEU A 88 3.00 10.05 -6.66
N ARG A 89 4.25 10.40 -6.34
CA ARG A 89 4.66 11.62 -5.64
C ARG A 89 3.94 11.83 -4.31
N CYS A 90 3.80 10.79 -3.50
CA CYS A 90 3.11 10.86 -2.21
C CYS A 90 3.83 10.04 -1.14
N LEU A 91 3.55 10.36 0.12
CA LEU A 91 3.88 9.49 1.25
C LEU A 91 3.07 8.20 1.18
N VAL A 92 3.70 7.09 1.54
CA VAL A 92 3.05 5.79 1.76
C VAL A 92 3.25 5.39 3.22
N ILE A 93 2.15 5.31 3.95
CA ILE A 93 2.11 4.96 5.37
C ILE A 93 1.78 3.49 5.45
N ILE A 94 2.68 2.69 6.04
CA ILE A 94 2.51 1.25 6.15
C ILE A 94 2.33 0.85 7.61
N ASP A 95 1.32 0.02 7.87
CA ASP A 95 1.05 -0.61 9.16
C ASP A 95 1.06 -2.13 8.99
N LEU A 96 1.77 -2.85 9.86
CA LEU A 96 1.96 -4.29 9.77
C LEU A 96 1.03 -5.00 10.76
N LYS A 97 0.33 -6.04 10.31
CA LYS A 97 -0.59 -6.83 11.12
C LYS A 97 -0.35 -8.33 10.98
N LEU A 98 -0.23 -9.02 12.12
CA LEU A 98 -0.24 -10.48 12.14
C LEU A 98 -1.64 -11.07 12.03
N GLY A 99 -2.65 -10.32 12.48
CA GLY A 99 -4.05 -10.74 12.47
C GLY A 99 -4.79 -10.33 11.22
N SER A 100 -6.07 -10.73 11.17
CA SER A 100 -7.02 -10.19 10.20
C SER A 100 -7.22 -8.69 10.41
N LEU A 101 -7.35 -7.96 9.30
CA LEU A 101 -7.72 -6.54 9.30
C LEU A 101 -9.02 -6.30 10.08
N THR A 102 -9.05 -5.27 10.91
CA THR A 102 -10.24 -4.80 11.62
C THR A 102 -10.70 -3.42 11.13
N HIS A 103 -11.95 -3.03 11.43
CA HIS A 103 -12.43 -1.68 11.14
C HIS A 103 -11.65 -0.60 11.89
N ALA A 104 -11.11 -0.92 13.08
CA ALA A 104 -10.31 0.00 13.86
C ALA A 104 -8.99 0.34 13.14
N ASP A 105 -8.36 -0.65 12.51
CA ASP A 105 -7.12 -0.47 11.76
C ASP A 105 -7.33 0.48 10.57
N VAL A 106 -8.47 0.34 9.86
CA VAL A 106 -8.82 1.24 8.74
C VAL A 106 -9.05 2.67 9.23
N GLY A 107 -9.77 2.85 10.34
CA GLY A 107 -9.98 4.16 10.96
C GLY A 107 -8.66 4.80 11.40
N GLN A 108 -7.78 4.02 12.02
CA GLN A 108 -6.45 4.45 12.43
C GLN A 108 -5.59 4.86 11.23
N MET A 109 -5.58 4.07 10.16
CA MET A 109 -4.84 4.39 8.94
C MET A 109 -5.37 5.65 8.25
N HIS A 110 -6.69 5.85 8.23
CA HIS A 110 -7.28 7.09 7.72
C HIS A 110 -6.84 8.31 8.53
N MET A 111 -6.82 8.20 9.86
CA MET A 111 -6.28 9.22 10.75
C MET A 111 -4.79 9.50 10.45
N TYR A 112 -3.98 8.46 10.24
CA TYR A 112 -2.56 8.62 9.89
C TYR A 112 -2.38 9.36 8.57
N CYS A 113 -3.13 9.00 7.54
CA CYS A 113 -3.02 9.67 6.24
C CYS A 113 -3.43 11.14 6.31
N ASN A 114 -4.48 11.46 7.07
CA ASN A 114 -4.91 12.85 7.25
C ASN A 114 -3.87 13.67 8.04
N TYR A 115 -3.33 13.11 9.13
CA TYR A 115 -2.28 13.75 9.90
C TYR A 115 -1.04 14.01 9.02
N ALA A 116 -0.61 12.99 8.26
CA ALA A 116 0.52 13.11 7.37
C ALA A 116 0.28 14.15 6.26
N LYS A 117 -0.93 14.21 5.69
CA LYS A 117 -1.28 15.20 4.68
C LYS A 117 -1.10 16.64 5.18
N GLU A 118 -1.45 16.88 6.44
CA GLU A 118 -1.41 18.22 7.03
C GLU A 118 -0.03 18.57 7.61
N HIS A 119 0.71 17.59 8.13
CA HIS A 119 1.91 17.84 8.95
C HIS A 119 3.22 17.32 8.35
N TRP A 120 3.17 16.33 7.46
CA TRP A 120 4.36 15.63 6.94
C TRP A 120 4.55 15.78 5.44
N ALA A 121 3.46 15.84 4.68
CA ALA A 121 3.50 15.98 3.24
C ALA A 121 3.86 17.41 2.82
N TYR A 122 4.65 17.55 1.77
CA TYR A 122 4.94 18.85 1.18
C TYR A 122 3.78 19.33 0.29
N PRO A 123 3.60 20.66 0.10
CA PRO A 123 2.50 21.22 -0.68
C PRO A 123 2.39 20.70 -2.13
N GLU A 124 3.51 20.30 -2.73
CA GLU A 124 3.62 19.76 -4.09
C GLU A 124 3.48 18.24 -4.18
N GLU A 125 3.28 17.56 -3.04
CA GLU A 125 3.05 16.12 -2.98
C GLU A 125 1.55 15.80 -3.10
N ASN A 126 1.27 14.65 -3.70
CA ASN A 126 -0.08 14.11 -3.74
C ASN A 126 -0.50 13.60 -2.35
N PRO A 127 -1.81 13.49 -2.07
CA PRO A 127 -2.31 12.99 -0.80
C PRO A 127 -1.67 11.64 -0.42
N PRO A 128 -1.33 11.43 0.87
CA PRO A 128 -0.74 10.18 1.33
C PRO A 128 -1.63 8.97 1.05
N VAL A 129 -0.98 7.83 0.82
CA VAL A 129 -1.62 6.53 0.65
C VAL A 129 -1.36 5.68 1.90
N GLY A 130 -2.42 5.08 2.44
CA GLY A 130 -2.32 4.11 3.52
C GLY A 130 -2.23 2.70 2.96
N LEU A 131 -1.31 1.89 3.48
CA LEU A 131 -1.14 0.48 3.13
C LEU A 131 -1.09 -0.36 4.40
N ILE A 132 -2.08 -1.22 4.61
CA ILE A 132 -2.06 -2.18 5.72
C ILE A 132 -1.60 -3.52 5.16
N LEU A 133 -0.51 -4.06 5.71
CA LEU A 133 0.02 -5.38 5.33
C LEU A 133 -0.40 -6.40 6.38
N CYS A 134 -1.27 -7.35 6.01
CA CYS A 134 -1.79 -8.37 6.92
C CYS A 134 -1.39 -9.80 6.50
N ALA A 135 -1.13 -10.66 7.49
CA ALA A 135 -0.83 -12.08 7.24
C ALA A 135 -2.06 -12.90 6.81
N ASP A 136 -3.26 -12.52 7.25
CA ASP A 136 -4.48 -13.33 7.07
C ASP A 136 -5.57 -12.63 6.25
N LYS A 137 -6.37 -13.41 5.52
CA LYS A 137 -7.32 -12.95 4.47
C LYS A 137 -8.55 -12.25 5.07
N GLY A 138 -8.42 -10.98 5.42
CA GLY A 138 -9.51 -10.06 5.76
C GLY A 138 -10.16 -9.33 4.56
N LEU A 139 -10.04 -9.90 3.35
CA LEU A 139 -10.36 -9.25 2.05
C LEU A 139 -11.78 -8.67 1.94
N ALA A 140 -12.77 -9.31 2.57
CA ALA A 140 -14.16 -8.82 2.54
C ALA A 140 -14.34 -7.55 3.39
N LEU A 141 -13.74 -7.51 4.58
CA LEU A 141 -13.79 -6.36 5.47
C LEU A 141 -13.03 -5.17 4.88
N ALA A 142 -11.84 -5.44 4.34
CA ALA A 142 -11.03 -4.45 3.64
C ALA A 142 -11.85 -3.78 2.53
N ARG A 143 -12.53 -4.56 1.69
CA ARG A 143 -13.32 -3.99 0.60
C ARG A 143 -14.39 -3.02 1.11
N TYR A 144 -15.19 -3.40 2.11
CA TYR A 144 -16.28 -2.54 2.61
C TYR A 144 -15.80 -1.36 3.46
N ALA A 145 -14.74 -1.52 4.24
CA ALA A 145 -14.20 -0.46 5.09
C ALA A 145 -13.42 0.61 4.31
N LEU A 146 -12.88 0.24 3.14
CA LEU A 146 -12.11 1.13 2.27
C LEU A 146 -12.97 1.82 1.19
N GLU A 147 -14.18 1.32 0.94
CA GLU A 147 -15.11 1.88 -0.05
C GLU A 147 -15.68 3.22 0.44
N GLY A 148 -15.50 4.28 -0.35
CA GLY A 148 -16.05 5.61 -0.07
C GLY A 148 -15.16 6.56 0.76
N LEU A 149 -13.96 6.13 1.17
CA LEU A 149 -13.01 7.02 1.84
C LEU A 149 -12.38 8.02 0.83
N PRO A 150 -12.30 9.33 1.15
CA PRO A 150 -11.68 10.33 0.28
C PRO A 150 -10.16 10.15 0.22
N THR A 151 -9.56 9.58 1.27
CA THR A 151 -8.14 9.24 1.34
C THR A 151 -7.95 7.79 0.95
N LYS A 152 -6.99 7.53 0.05
CA LYS A 152 -6.80 6.19 -0.51
C LYS A 152 -6.07 5.30 0.49
N VAL A 153 -6.85 4.51 1.22
CA VAL A 153 -6.36 3.44 2.08
C VAL A 153 -6.50 2.12 1.33
N MET A 154 -5.48 1.28 1.41
CA MET A 154 -5.40 -0.01 0.76
C MET A 154 -4.97 -1.05 1.79
N ALA A 155 -5.42 -2.29 1.62
CA ALA A 155 -4.92 -3.43 2.37
C ALA A 155 -4.40 -4.46 1.37
N ALA A 156 -3.25 -5.04 1.66
CA ALA A 156 -2.64 -6.11 0.86
C ALA A 156 -2.21 -7.24 1.79
N ASN A 157 -2.31 -8.47 1.30
CA ASN A 157 -1.85 -9.61 2.08
C ASN A 157 -0.34 -9.78 1.88
N TYR A 158 0.34 -10.34 2.87
CA TYR A 158 1.69 -10.85 2.68
C TYR A 158 1.76 -12.35 2.97
N ARG A 159 2.63 -13.06 2.25
CA ARG A 159 2.93 -14.49 2.44
C ARG A 159 4.38 -14.62 2.86
N MET A 160 4.63 -15.40 3.91
CA MET A 160 5.98 -15.66 4.43
C MET A 160 6.71 -16.78 3.69
N VAL A 161 6.03 -17.52 2.82
CA VAL A 161 6.59 -18.59 2.01
C VAL A 161 6.00 -18.47 0.61
N LEU A 162 6.85 -18.60 -0.42
CA LEU A 162 6.36 -18.67 -1.79
C LEU A 162 5.48 -19.94 -1.92
N PRO A 163 4.21 -19.81 -2.35
CA PRO A 163 3.34 -20.98 -2.52
C PRO A 163 3.89 -21.95 -3.56
N ASP A 164 3.49 -23.22 -3.48
CA ASP A 164 3.79 -24.18 -4.54
C ASP A 164 3.25 -23.71 -5.90
N THR A 165 3.96 -24.09 -6.96
CA THR A 165 3.70 -23.68 -8.36
C THR A 165 2.24 -23.86 -8.78
N ASP A 166 1.60 -24.97 -8.39
CA ASP A 166 0.20 -25.25 -8.70
C ASP A 166 -0.79 -24.27 -8.03
N VAL A 167 -0.49 -23.82 -6.81
CA VAL A 167 -1.30 -22.84 -6.08
C VAL A 167 -1.12 -21.45 -6.68
N LEU A 168 0.12 -21.12 -7.05
CA LEU A 168 0.48 -19.87 -7.71
C LEU A 168 -0.20 -19.73 -9.07
N GLN A 169 -0.22 -20.79 -9.85
CA GLN A 169 -0.88 -20.83 -11.17
C GLN A 169 -2.39 -20.61 -11.05
N LYS A 170 -3.04 -21.23 -10.05
CA LYS A 170 -4.47 -21.02 -9.78
C LYS A 170 -4.80 -19.60 -9.34
N GLU A 171 -3.98 -18.99 -8.49
CA GLU A 171 -4.17 -17.59 -8.09
C GLU A 171 -3.93 -16.63 -9.26
N LEU A 172 -2.93 -16.88 -10.11
CA LEU A 172 -2.70 -16.10 -11.34
C LEU A 172 -3.90 -16.17 -12.30
N GLU A 173 -4.47 -17.36 -12.51
CA GLU A 173 -5.67 -17.54 -13.32
C GLU A 173 -6.88 -16.83 -12.71
N SER A 174 -7.06 -16.89 -11.39
CA SER A 174 -8.16 -16.22 -10.69
C SER A 174 -8.05 -14.69 -10.78
N THR A 175 -6.86 -14.12 -10.55
CA THR A 175 -6.58 -12.69 -10.68
C THR A 175 -6.77 -12.22 -12.11
N ARG A 176 -6.32 -13.01 -13.10
CA ARG A 176 -6.52 -12.71 -14.52
C ARG A 176 -8.00 -12.61 -14.87
N LEU A 177 -8.81 -13.59 -14.46
CA LEU A 177 -10.26 -13.58 -14.70
C LEU A 177 -10.95 -12.37 -14.03
N LEU A 178 -10.51 -12.00 -12.82
CA LEU A 178 -10.98 -10.80 -12.12
C LEU A 178 -10.65 -9.52 -12.88
N LEU A 179 -9.43 -9.37 -13.39
CA LEU A 179 -9.03 -8.20 -14.19
C LEU A 179 -9.79 -8.13 -15.53
N GLU A 180 -9.96 -9.26 -16.20
CA GLU A 180 -10.74 -9.36 -17.45
C GLU A 180 -12.22 -8.97 -17.22
N SER A 181 -12.79 -9.35 -16.07
CA SER A 181 -14.16 -8.95 -15.70
C SER A 181 -14.31 -7.44 -15.43
N ARG A 182 -13.27 -6.79 -14.87
CA ARG A 182 -13.25 -5.34 -14.61
C ARG A 182 -13.15 -4.50 -15.90
N GLY A 183 -12.57 -5.05 -16.96
CA GLY A 183 -12.46 -4.39 -18.27
C GLY A 183 -13.76 -4.31 -19.09
N THR A 184 -14.87 -4.91 -18.63
CA THR A 184 -16.10 -5.05 -19.46
C THR A 184 -17.15 -3.95 -19.22
N ILE A 185 -16.91 -2.96 -18.37
CA ILE A 185 -17.84 -1.82 -18.21
C ILE A 185 -17.63 -0.81 -19.35
N ARG A 186 -18.27 -1.07 -20.50
CA ARG A 186 -18.44 -0.07 -21.57
C ARG A 186 -19.31 1.09 -21.06
N PRO A 187 -18.98 2.37 -21.37
CA PRO A 187 -19.80 3.49 -20.95
C PRO A 187 -21.17 3.44 -21.65
N LYS A 188 -22.26 3.46 -20.88
CA LYS A 188 -23.61 3.65 -21.41
C LYS A 188 -23.68 5.03 -22.07
N THR A 189 -23.74 5.05 -23.39
CA THR A 189 -24.06 6.24 -24.18
C THR A 189 -25.48 6.70 -23.84
N TRP A 190 -25.63 7.87 -23.22
CA TRP A 190 -26.94 8.49 -23.05
C TRP A 190 -27.35 9.11 -24.40
N LYS A 191 -28.42 8.60 -25.02
CA LYS A 191 -29.04 9.22 -26.19
C LYS A 191 -30.26 10.02 -25.74
N ARG A 192 -30.16 11.33 -26.01
CA ARG A 192 -31.17 12.40 -26.09
C ARG A 192 -31.98 12.72 -24.85
#